data_AF-A0A1V5MKF1-F1
#
_entry.id   AF-A0A1V5MKF1-F1
#
_cell.length_a   1.000
_cell.length_b   1.000
_cell.length_c   1.000
_cell.angle_alpha   90.00
_cell.angle_beta   90.00
_cell.angle_gamma   90.00
#
_symmetry.space_group_name_H-M   'P 1'
#
loop_
_entity.id
_entity.type
_entity.pdbx_description
1 polymer ?
#
loop_
_entity_poly.entity_id
_entity_poly.type
_entity_poly.pdbx_seq_one_letter_code
_entity_poly.pdbx_strand_id
1 'polypeptide(L)' 'MLNKKADHKALAAVKAGVCKGCQMRLPTVTIDQLHKGTDLIICENCSRILYLED' A
#
# COMPACT_ATOMS: atom_id res chain seq x y z
N MET A 1 2.04 -26.77 -1.13
CA MET A 1 0.94 -26.21 -1.92
C MET A 1 0.57 -24.83 -1.37
N LEU A 2 1.28 -23.78 -1.79
CA LEU A 2 0.86 -22.41 -1.53
C LEU A 2 0.60 -21.79 -2.90
N ASN A 3 -0.63 -21.93 -3.37
CA ASN A 3 -1.12 -21.18 -4.53
C ASN A 3 -1.30 -19.72 -4.12
N LYS A 4 -0.19 -19.01 -3.87
CA LYS A 4 -0.23 -17.55 -3.90
C LYS A 4 -0.44 -17.21 -5.36
N LYS A 5 -1.71 -16.98 -5.76
CA LYS A 5 -1.96 -16.10 -6.90
C LYS A 5 -1.15 -14.85 -6.58
N ALA A 6 -0.02 -14.69 -7.27
CA ALA A 6 0.71 -13.46 -7.24
C ALA A 6 -0.26 -12.45 -7.85
N ASP A 7 -1.02 -11.77 -6.98
CA ASP A 7 -1.79 -10.58 -7.34
C ASP A 7 -0.74 -9.59 -7.83
N HIS A 8 -0.41 -9.66 -9.12
CA HIS A 8 0.48 -8.76 -9.87
C HIS A 8 -0.18 -7.38 -10.04
N LYS A 9 -0.91 -6.93 -9.02
CA LYS A 9 -1.48 -5.60 -8.97
C LYS A 9 -0.34 -4.67 -8.58
N ALA A 10 -0.06 -3.72 -9.47
CA ALA A 10 0.86 -2.62 -9.19
C ALA A 10 0.30 -1.66 -8.13
N LEU A 11 -1.02 -1.66 -7.93
CA LEU A 11 -1.73 -0.83 -6.96
C LEU A 11 -2.08 -1.63 -5.68
N ALA A 12 -2.06 -0.96 -4.54
CA ALA A 12 -2.53 -1.50 -3.26
C ALA A 12 -3.30 -0.44 -2.45
N ALA A 13 -4.49 -0.81 -1.98
CA ALA A 13 -5.26 0.01 -1.06
C ALA A 13 -4.55 0.16 0.28
N VAL A 14 -4.71 1.31 0.91
CA VAL A 14 -4.34 1.56 2.31
C VAL A 14 -5.60 1.70 3.13
N LYS A 15 -5.70 0.89 4.20
CA LYS A 15 -6.83 0.97 5.14
C LYS A 15 -6.33 0.82 6.56
N ALA A 16 -6.73 1.73 7.44
CA ALA A 16 -6.28 1.81 8.84
C ALA A 16 -4.73 1.78 8.96
N GLY A 17 -4.03 2.45 8.04
CA GLY A 17 -2.56 2.49 8.02
C GLY A 17 -1.87 1.18 7.61
N VAL A 18 -2.60 0.25 6.99
CA VAL A 18 -2.07 -1.04 6.52
C VAL A 18 -2.15 -1.13 5.00
N CYS A 19 -1.04 -1.51 4.37
CA CYS A 19 -1.01 -1.83 2.94
C CYS A 19 -1.73 -3.16 2.69
N LYS A 20 -2.82 -3.15 1.92
CA LYS A 20 -3.59 -4.36 1.62
C LYS A 20 -2.92 -5.32 0.65
N GLY A 21 -1.87 -4.87 -0.04
CA GLY A 21 -1.06 -5.73 -0.89
C GLY A 21 -0.15 -6.70 -0.13
N CYS A 22 0.50 -6.24 0.95
CA CYS A 22 1.47 -7.04 1.71
C CYS A 22 1.10 -7.26 3.18
N GLN A 23 -0.01 -6.66 3.63
CA GLN A 23 -0.51 -6.72 5.01
C GLN A 23 0.45 -6.11 6.04
N MET A 24 1.39 -5.27 5.62
CA MET A 24 2.31 -4.58 6.51
C MET A 24 1.79 -3.19 6.90
N ARG A 25 2.04 -2.80 8.14
CA ARG A 25 1.73 -1.45 8.64
C ARG A 25 2.68 -0.46 8.00
N LEU A 26 2.13 0.65 7.51
CA LEU A 26 2.90 1.72 6.90
C LEU A 26 3.44 2.68 7.97
N PRO A 27 4.61 3.29 7.74
CA PRO A 27 5.11 4.38 8.58
C PRO A 27 4.13 5.56 8.64
N THR A 28 4.07 6.25 9.78
CA THR A 28 3.20 7.43 9.95
C THR A 28 3.48 8.51 8.91
N VAL A 29 4.75 8.75 8.59
CA VAL A 29 5.16 9.70 7.53
C VAL A 29 4.56 9.34 6.17
N THR A 30 4.51 8.06 5.83
CA THR A 30 3.93 7.55 4.58
C THR A 30 2.42 7.75 4.57
N ILE A 31 1.75 7.51 5.70
CA ILE A 31 0.30 7.74 5.84
C ILE A 31 -0.03 9.23 5.72
N ASP A 32 0.76 10.10 6.37
CA ASP A 32 0.58 11.54 6.29
C ASP A 32 0.80 12.06 4.86
N GLN A 33 1.78 11.53 4.15
CA GLN A 33 1.99 11.82 2.73
C GLN A 33 0.80 11.32 1.87
N LEU A 34 0.26 10.12 2.16
CA LEU A 34 -0.93 9.61 1.45
C LEU A 34 -2.13 10.53 1.63
N HIS A 35 -2.36 11.04 2.84
CA HIS A 35 -3.45 11.98 3.11
C HIS A 35 -3.23 13.35 2.43
N LYS A 36 -1.98 13.77 2.23
CA LYS A 36 -1.68 15.00 1.47
C LYS A 36 -2.02 14.88 -0.01
N GLY A 37 -1.94 13.67 -0.57
CA GLY A 37 -2.32 13.38 -1.96
C GLY A 37 -1.48 14.11 -3.01
N THR A 38 -0.30 14.64 -2.64
CA THR A 38 0.55 15.43 -3.53
C THR A 38 1.46 14.58 -4.42
N ASP A 39 1.75 13.35 -4.00
CA ASP A 39 2.76 12.49 -4.61
C ASP A 39 2.29 11.04 -4.75
N LEU A 40 2.84 10.34 -5.75
CA LEU A 40 2.68 8.89 -5.88
C LEU A 40 3.55 8.18 -4.86
N ILE A 41 2.92 7.49 -3.92
CA ILE A 41 3.62 6.82 -2.83
C ILE A 41 3.69 5.33 -3.12
N ILE A 42 4.87 4.74 -2.94
CA ILE A 42 5.12 3.32 -3.14
C ILE A 42 5.33 2.65 -1.78
N CYS A 43 4.75 1.48 -1.58
CA CYS A 43 4.99 0.64 -0.42
C CYS A 43 6.42 0.11 -0.45
N GLU A 44 7.22 0.45 0.56
CA GLU A 44 8.62 -0.01 0.68
C GLU A 44 8.75 -1.54 0.82
N ASN A 45 7.71 -2.22 1.32
CA ASN A 45 7.75 -3.67 1.54
C ASN A 45 7.37 -4.51 0.30
N CYS A 46 6.52 -3.99 -0.60
CA CYS A 46 6.06 -4.77 -1.75
C CYS A 46 6.11 -4.04 -3.09
N SER A 47 6.70 -2.84 -3.11
CA SER A 47 6.88 -2.01 -4.30
C SER A 47 5.59 -1.71 -5.07
N ARG A 48 4.44 -1.70 -4.38
CA ARG A 48 3.14 -1.33 -4.96
C ARG A 48 2.81 0.13 -4.69
N ILE A 49 2.24 0.81 -5.68
CA ILE A 49 1.71 2.16 -5.55
C ILE A 49 0.50 2.12 -4.61
N LEU A 50 0.49 3.03 -3.65
CA LEU A 50 -0.51 3.11 -2.60
C LEU A 50 -1.61 4.10 -2.98
N TYR A 51 -2.85 3.73 -2.69
CA TYR A 51 -4.00 4.64 -2.80
C TYR A 51 -4.88 4.54 -1.54
N LEU A 52 -5.54 5.64 -1.18
CA LEU A 52 -6.58 5.63 -0.15
C LEU A 52 -7.87 5.11 -0.75
N GLU A 53 -8.46 4.11 -0.11
CA GLU A 53 -9.81 3.63 -0.43
C GLU A 53 -10.78 4.40 0.46
N ASP A 54 -11.69 5.19 -0.13
CA ASP A 54 -12.77 5.90 0.57
C ASP A 54 -13.69 4.93 1.35
#